data_AF-A0A9J8DLB4-F1
#
_entry.id   AF-A0A9J8DLB4-F1
#
_cell.length_a   1.000
_cell.length_b   1.000
_cell.length_c   1.000
_cell.angle_alpha   90.00
_cell.angle_beta   90.00
_cell.angle_gamma   90.00
#
_symmetry.space_group_name_H-M   'P 1'
#
loop_
_entity.id
_entity.type
_entity.pdbx_description
1 polymer ?
#
loop_
_entity_poly.entity_id
_entity_poly.type
_entity_poly.pdbx_seq_one_letter_code
_entity_poly.pdbx_strand_id
1 'polypeptide(L)'
;MGIGVVSYTLKDVHDDQNYLSSLGKARTAQVQRDARIGEAQFRRDAVIREAHAMQEKTSAQYKNEIEMAKAQRDFELKKAAYDIEVNTKKAESEMAYQLQVAKTKQRIEEEKMQVQVVERTQQITLQEQEITRREKELEAKVWKPAEAERYRIEKIAEAEKLQLIMEAEAEAEAIRMRGEAEAFAVEAKGRAEAEQMVKKAEAFKQYKEGAMVDMLLEKLPLIAEEISRPLCAAQKVTMVSSGGSEVGVAKLTGEVLEIMSRLPSAVEKLTGVNISQVTHAHVRQ
;
A
#
# COMPACT_ATOMS: atom_id res chain seq x y z
N MET A 1 -16.22 -141.01 -138.53
CA MET A 1 -16.02 -140.97 -137.06
C MET A 1 -15.03 -139.86 -136.79
N GLY A 2 -15.29 -138.81 -136.02
CA GLY A 2 -16.31 -138.64 -134.99
C GLY A 2 -15.63 -137.94 -133.81
N ILE A 3 -15.32 -136.65 -133.96
CA ILE A 3 -14.83 -135.80 -132.86
C ILE A 3 -15.60 -134.47 -132.97
N GLY A 4 -16.46 -134.19 -132.00
CA GLY A 4 -17.14 -132.91 -131.82
C GLY A 4 -16.73 -132.32 -130.48
N VAL A 5 -16.25 -131.08 -130.48
CA VAL A 5 -15.77 -130.38 -129.29
C VAL A 5 -16.98 -129.92 -128.45
N VAL A 6 -17.08 -130.36 -127.19
CA VAL A 6 -18.24 -130.07 -126.30
C VAL A 6 -18.03 -128.79 -125.48
N SER A 7 -16.80 -128.46 -125.12
CA SER A 7 -16.43 -127.15 -124.58
C SER A 7 -14.95 -126.89 -124.80
N TYR A 8 -14.61 -125.62 -124.99
CA TYR A 8 -13.23 -125.16 -125.06
C TYR A 8 -12.94 -124.36 -123.79
N THR A 9 -12.26 -124.98 -122.83
CA THR A 9 -11.82 -124.31 -121.60
C THR A 9 -10.37 -123.90 -121.79
N LEU A 10 -10.13 -122.59 -121.85
CA LEU A 10 -8.78 -122.03 -121.82
C LEU A 10 -8.15 -122.38 -120.47
N LYS A 11 -7.16 -123.27 -120.50
CA LYS A 11 -6.48 -123.74 -119.29
C LYS A 11 -5.34 -122.81 -118.88
N ASP A 12 -4.63 -122.29 -119.88
CA ASP A 12 -3.53 -121.37 -119.69
C ASP A 12 -3.46 -120.41 -120.87
N VAL A 13 -3.22 -119.13 -120.59
CA VAL A 13 -3.05 -118.08 -121.61
C VAL A 13 -1.63 -117.59 -121.46
N HIS A 14 -0.75 -118.04 -122.36
CA HIS A 14 0.64 -117.62 -122.40
C HIS A 14 0.82 -116.47 -123.41
N ASP A 15 1.63 -115.50 -123.04
CA ASP A 15 1.87 -114.28 -123.82
C ASP A 15 3.38 -114.06 -123.94
N ASP A 16 3.92 -114.34 -125.13
CA ASP A 16 5.35 -114.24 -125.43
C ASP A 16 5.86 -112.79 -125.41
N GLN A 17 4.98 -111.80 -125.51
CA GLN A 17 5.31 -110.36 -125.56
C GLN A 17 5.02 -109.62 -124.25
N ASN A 18 4.68 -110.32 -123.15
CA ASN A 18 4.47 -109.75 -121.81
C ASN A 18 3.43 -108.60 -121.71
N TYR A 19 2.49 -108.51 -122.65
CA TYR A 19 1.44 -107.49 -122.69
C TYR A 19 0.50 -107.55 -121.48
N LEU A 20 0.04 -108.75 -121.10
CA LEU A 20 -0.87 -108.95 -119.95
C LEU A 20 -0.23 -108.56 -118.61
N SER A 21 1.06 -108.88 -118.43
CA SER A 21 1.83 -108.47 -117.24
C SER A 21 2.01 -106.95 -117.17
N SER A 22 2.25 -106.31 -118.31
CA SER A 22 2.43 -104.87 -118.42
C SER A 22 1.14 -104.09 -118.13
N LEU A 23 -0.01 -104.60 -118.59
CA LEU A 23 -1.33 -104.04 -118.27
C LEU A 23 -1.64 -104.13 -116.77
N GLY A 24 -1.29 -105.25 -116.13
CA GLY A 24 -1.41 -105.43 -114.68
C GLY A 24 -0.54 -104.48 -113.86
N LYS A 25 0.71 -104.24 -114.28
CA LYS A 25 1.63 -103.29 -113.62
C LYS A 25 1.11 -101.85 -113.59
N ALA A 26 0.48 -101.39 -114.68
CA ALA A 26 -0.11 -100.06 -114.72
C ALA A 26 -1.30 -99.94 -113.75
N ARG A 27 -2.17 -100.95 -113.70
CA ARG A 27 -3.33 -100.96 -112.81
C ARG A 27 -2.93 -101.06 -111.33
N THR A 28 -1.91 -101.86 -110.99
CA THR A 28 -1.41 -101.95 -109.61
C THR A 28 -0.74 -100.65 -109.15
N ALA A 29 0.04 -100.00 -110.02
CA ALA A 29 0.61 -98.68 -109.73
C ALA A 29 -0.46 -97.60 -109.52
N GLN A 30 -1.55 -97.65 -110.31
CA GLN A 30 -2.71 -96.77 -110.13
C GLN A 30 -3.37 -97.00 -108.76
N VAL A 31 -3.68 -98.25 -108.40
CA VAL A 31 -4.29 -98.57 -107.09
C VAL A 31 -3.37 -98.17 -105.93
N GLN A 32 -2.06 -98.41 -106.02
CA GLN A 32 -1.11 -97.97 -104.99
C GLN A 32 -0.98 -96.44 -104.87
N ARG A 33 -1.14 -95.71 -105.99
CA ARG A 33 -1.17 -94.26 -105.98
C ARG A 33 -2.44 -93.76 -105.31
N ASP A 34 -3.59 -94.30 -105.70
CA ASP A 34 -4.89 -93.93 -105.15
C ASP A 34 -4.96 -94.26 -103.64
N ALA A 35 -4.42 -95.41 -103.23
CA ALA A 35 -4.26 -95.77 -101.82
C ALA A 35 -3.38 -94.75 -101.06
N ARG A 36 -2.22 -94.36 -101.61
CA ARG A 36 -1.36 -93.34 -101.01
C ARG A 36 -2.03 -91.96 -100.94
N ILE A 37 -2.79 -91.57 -101.96
CA ILE A 37 -3.55 -90.31 -101.97
C ILE A 37 -4.64 -90.36 -100.89
N GLY A 38 -5.38 -91.47 -100.80
CA GLY A 38 -6.38 -91.68 -99.77
C GLY A 38 -5.77 -91.61 -98.36
N GLU A 39 -4.68 -92.32 -98.11
CA GLU A 39 -3.95 -92.26 -96.83
C GLU A 39 -3.50 -90.83 -96.49
N ALA A 40 -2.95 -90.09 -97.46
CA ALA A 40 -2.50 -88.72 -97.24
C ALA A 40 -3.67 -87.75 -96.96
N GLN A 41 -4.81 -87.93 -97.64
CA GLN A 41 -6.03 -87.17 -97.39
C GLN A 41 -6.61 -87.46 -96.01
N PHE A 42 -6.74 -88.73 -95.63
CA PHE A 42 -7.20 -89.11 -94.29
C PHE A 42 -6.26 -88.61 -93.19
N ARG A 43 -4.94 -88.68 -93.39
CA ARG A 43 -3.97 -88.11 -92.45
C ARG A 43 -4.12 -86.60 -92.33
N ARG A 44 -4.27 -85.88 -93.45
CA ARG A 44 -4.50 -84.43 -93.44
C ARG A 44 -5.78 -84.07 -92.68
N ASP A 45 -6.88 -84.73 -93.00
CA ASP A 45 -8.18 -84.47 -92.39
C ASP A 45 -8.19 -84.82 -90.89
N ALA A 46 -7.51 -85.90 -90.51
CA ALA A 46 -7.31 -86.26 -89.10
C ALA A 46 -6.55 -85.16 -88.34
N VAL A 47 -5.44 -84.66 -88.89
CA VAL A 47 -4.65 -83.58 -88.27
C VAL A 47 -5.46 -82.29 -88.17
N ILE A 48 -6.25 -81.93 -89.19
CA ILE A 48 -7.11 -80.74 -89.16
C ILE A 48 -8.18 -80.87 -88.08
N ARG A 49 -8.85 -82.03 -87.98
CA ARG A 49 -9.86 -82.26 -86.94
C ARG A 49 -9.25 -82.26 -85.55
N GLU A 50 -8.07 -82.86 -85.39
CA GLU A 50 -7.33 -82.84 -84.13
C GLU A 50 -6.92 -81.42 -83.74
N ALA A 51 -6.42 -80.61 -84.67
CA ALA A 51 -6.06 -79.22 -84.44
C ALA A 51 -7.28 -78.38 -84.04
N HIS A 52 -8.43 -78.56 -84.70
CA HIS A 52 -9.68 -77.88 -84.32
C HIS A 52 -10.16 -78.31 -82.93
N ALA A 53 -10.18 -79.60 -82.63
CA ALA A 53 -10.56 -80.10 -81.31
C ALA A 53 -9.62 -79.57 -80.21
N MET A 54 -8.32 -79.49 -80.50
CA MET A 54 -7.32 -78.93 -79.58
C MET A 54 -7.49 -77.42 -79.40
N GLN A 55 -7.78 -76.67 -80.47
CA GLN A 55 -8.08 -75.24 -80.41
C GLN A 55 -9.35 -74.97 -79.59
N GLU A 56 -10.42 -75.74 -79.80
CA GLU A 56 -11.65 -75.61 -79.02
C GLU A 56 -11.40 -75.90 -77.54
N LYS A 57 -10.72 -77.01 -77.23
CA LYS A 57 -10.33 -77.37 -75.86
C LYS A 57 -9.53 -76.26 -75.18
N THR A 58 -8.46 -75.77 -75.82
CA THR A 58 -7.60 -74.72 -75.27
C THR A 58 -8.36 -73.40 -75.12
N SER A 59 -9.22 -73.04 -76.09
CA SER A 59 -10.07 -71.85 -75.98
C SER A 59 -11.05 -71.93 -74.80
N ALA A 60 -11.62 -73.11 -74.54
CA ALA A 60 -12.50 -73.33 -73.40
C ALA A 60 -11.72 -73.28 -72.07
N GLN A 61 -10.50 -73.83 -72.03
CA GLN A 61 -9.61 -73.73 -70.88
C GLN A 61 -9.26 -72.27 -70.57
N TYR A 62 -8.82 -71.49 -71.56
CA TYR A 62 -8.51 -70.07 -71.37
C TYR A 62 -9.72 -69.25 -70.95
N LYS A 63 -10.91 -69.51 -71.51
CA LYS A 63 -12.14 -68.85 -71.05
C LYS A 63 -12.40 -69.14 -69.57
N ASN A 64 -12.29 -70.40 -69.16
CA ASN A 64 -12.47 -70.77 -67.76
C ASN A 64 -11.40 -70.12 -66.85
N GLU A 65 -10.14 -70.11 -67.26
CA GLU A 65 -9.06 -69.45 -66.51
C GLU A 65 -9.27 -67.93 -66.40
N ILE A 66 -9.72 -67.28 -67.47
CA ILE A 66 -10.07 -65.85 -67.45
C ILE A 66 -11.23 -65.59 -66.49
N GLU A 67 -12.29 -66.40 -66.51
CA GLU A 67 -13.42 -66.25 -65.60
C GLU A 67 -13.03 -66.53 -64.15
N MET A 68 -12.18 -67.52 -63.90
CA MET A 68 -11.62 -67.77 -62.56
C MET A 68 -10.76 -66.61 -62.08
N ALA A 69 -9.88 -66.07 -62.93
CA ALA A 69 -9.03 -64.93 -62.59
C ALA A 69 -9.86 -63.66 -62.32
N LYS A 70 -10.92 -63.42 -63.10
CA LYS A 70 -11.88 -62.33 -62.85
C LYS A 70 -12.59 -62.53 -61.53
N ALA A 71 -13.11 -63.72 -61.26
CA ALA A 71 -13.79 -64.03 -60.00
C ALA A 71 -12.86 -63.84 -58.79
N GLN A 72 -11.60 -64.26 -58.91
CA GLN A 72 -10.58 -64.07 -57.87
C GLN A 72 -10.29 -62.58 -57.65
N ARG A 73 -10.04 -61.82 -58.72
CA ARG A 73 -9.80 -60.37 -58.64
C ARG A 73 -10.99 -59.66 -57.99
N ASP A 74 -12.21 -59.98 -58.42
CA ASP A 74 -13.42 -59.33 -57.92
C ASP A 74 -13.68 -59.71 -56.46
N PHE A 75 -13.37 -60.95 -56.05
CA PHE A 75 -13.38 -61.37 -54.66
C PHE A 75 -12.37 -60.59 -53.81
N GLU A 76 -11.12 -60.47 -54.26
CA GLU A 76 -10.07 -59.72 -53.57
C GLU A 76 -10.40 -58.24 -53.45
N LEU A 77 -10.94 -57.62 -54.51
CA LEU A 77 -11.40 -56.23 -54.48
C LEU A 77 -12.53 -56.03 -53.46
N LYS A 78 -13.53 -56.92 -53.44
CA LYS A 78 -14.62 -56.87 -52.45
C LYS A 78 -14.10 -57.07 -51.04
N LYS A 79 -13.21 -58.05 -50.83
CA LYS A 79 -12.58 -58.29 -49.53
C LYS A 79 -11.83 -57.06 -49.04
N ALA A 80 -10.99 -56.46 -49.89
CA ALA A 80 -10.26 -55.23 -49.56
C ALA A 80 -11.20 -54.06 -49.24
N ALA A 81 -12.29 -53.90 -49.99
CA ALA A 81 -13.30 -52.88 -49.71
C ALA A 81 -13.95 -53.07 -48.33
N TYR A 82 -14.34 -54.30 -47.98
CA TYR A 82 -14.88 -54.60 -46.65
C TYR A 82 -13.85 -54.43 -45.54
N ASP A 83 -12.60 -54.83 -45.76
CA ASP A 83 -11.53 -54.64 -44.78
C ASP A 83 -11.29 -53.15 -44.52
N ILE A 84 -11.32 -52.30 -45.56
CA ILE A 84 -11.24 -50.85 -45.42
C ILE A 84 -12.43 -50.32 -44.60
N GLU A 85 -13.66 -50.75 -44.92
CA GLU A 85 -14.85 -50.30 -44.19
C GLU A 85 -14.82 -50.70 -42.72
N VAL A 86 -14.49 -51.97 -42.43
CA VAL A 86 -14.35 -52.49 -41.07
C VAL A 86 -13.26 -51.75 -40.32
N ASN A 87 -12.09 -51.52 -40.93
CA ASN A 87 -10.99 -50.81 -40.28
C ASN A 87 -11.31 -49.34 -40.05
N THR A 88 -12.00 -48.69 -40.99
CA THR A 88 -12.46 -47.30 -40.83
C THR A 88 -13.44 -47.21 -39.66
N LYS A 89 -14.42 -48.11 -39.59
CA LYS A 89 -15.38 -48.16 -38.48
C LYS A 89 -14.74 -48.48 -37.14
N LYS A 90 -13.73 -49.35 -37.12
CA LYS A 90 -12.93 -49.64 -35.92
C LYS A 90 -12.15 -48.40 -35.47
N ALA A 91 -11.45 -47.72 -36.39
CA ALA A 91 -10.70 -46.52 -36.10
C ALA A 91 -11.61 -45.36 -35.62
N GLU A 92 -12.78 -45.18 -36.25
CA GLU A 92 -13.81 -44.24 -35.78
C GLU A 92 -14.28 -44.57 -34.37
N SER A 93 -14.54 -45.86 -34.07
CA SER A 93 -14.96 -46.31 -32.74
C SER A 93 -13.87 -46.08 -31.69
N GLU A 94 -12.62 -46.39 -32.02
CA GLU A 94 -11.47 -46.15 -31.13
C GLU A 94 -11.27 -44.66 -30.87
N MET A 95 -11.35 -43.82 -31.91
CA MET A 95 -11.24 -42.37 -31.79
C MET A 95 -12.40 -41.79 -30.97
N ALA A 96 -13.63 -42.26 -31.19
CA ALA A 96 -14.79 -41.88 -30.39
C ALA A 96 -14.62 -42.27 -28.92
N TYR A 97 -14.10 -43.48 -28.66
CA TYR A 97 -13.77 -43.94 -27.31
C TYR A 97 -12.70 -43.06 -26.66
N GLN A 98 -11.59 -42.77 -27.36
CA GLN A 98 -10.53 -41.90 -26.86
C GLN A 98 -11.04 -40.48 -26.58
N LEU A 99 -11.85 -39.93 -27.48
CA LEU A 99 -12.50 -38.63 -27.30
C LEU A 99 -13.40 -38.64 -26.06
N GLN A 100 -14.17 -39.70 -25.84
CA GLN A 100 -15.02 -39.83 -24.66
C GLN A 100 -14.20 -39.91 -23.37
N VAL A 101 -13.08 -40.64 -23.38
CA VAL A 101 -12.13 -40.69 -22.25
C VAL A 101 -11.55 -39.31 -21.98
N ALA A 102 -11.14 -38.57 -23.01
CA ALA A 102 -10.60 -37.22 -22.87
C ALA A 102 -11.65 -36.24 -22.31
N LYS A 103 -12.88 -36.26 -22.83
CA LYS A 103 -14.01 -35.46 -22.30
C LYS A 103 -14.30 -35.79 -20.85
N THR A 104 -14.30 -37.07 -20.50
CA THR A 104 -14.56 -37.51 -19.12
C THR A 104 -13.44 -37.07 -18.19
N LYS A 105 -12.17 -37.18 -18.62
CA LYS A 105 -11.03 -36.64 -17.86
C LYS A 105 -11.14 -35.13 -17.66
N GLN A 106 -11.48 -34.38 -18.71
CA GLN A 106 -11.69 -32.94 -18.60
C GLN A 106 -12.77 -32.60 -17.56
N ARG A 107 -13.92 -33.28 -17.60
CA ARG A 107 -14.99 -33.10 -16.62
C ARG A 107 -14.53 -33.42 -15.19
N ILE A 108 -13.76 -34.49 -15.00
CA ILE A 108 -13.20 -34.84 -13.69
C ILE A 108 -12.26 -33.75 -13.19
N GLU A 109 -11.38 -33.21 -14.04
CA GLU A 109 -10.47 -32.13 -13.65
C GLU A 109 -11.21 -30.82 -13.36
N GLU A 110 -12.28 -30.50 -14.10
CA GLU A 110 -13.18 -29.37 -13.81
C GLU A 110 -13.86 -29.53 -12.45
N GLU A 111 -14.40 -30.71 -12.14
CA GLU A 111 -15.01 -31.02 -10.84
C GLU A 111 -13.97 -30.95 -9.70
N LYS A 112 -12.76 -31.50 -9.89
CA LYS A 112 -11.66 -31.37 -8.92
C LYS A 112 -11.29 -29.91 -8.66
N MET A 113 -11.20 -29.10 -9.70
CA MET A 113 -10.91 -27.67 -9.57
C MET A 113 -12.01 -26.96 -8.77
N GLN A 114 -13.29 -27.30 -9.00
CA GLN A 114 -14.39 -26.75 -8.19
C GLN A 114 -14.25 -27.13 -6.71
N VAL A 115 -13.93 -28.39 -6.42
CA VAL A 115 -13.66 -28.83 -5.04
C VAL A 115 -12.52 -28.00 -4.43
N GLN A 116 -11.40 -27.81 -5.14
CA GLN A 116 -10.29 -26.99 -4.66
C GLN A 116 -10.67 -25.52 -4.43
N VAL A 117 -11.49 -24.94 -5.30
CA VAL A 117 -11.99 -23.57 -5.12
C VAL A 117 -12.85 -23.49 -3.86
N VAL A 118 -13.77 -24.43 -3.67
CA VAL A 118 -14.62 -24.49 -2.47
C VAL A 118 -13.75 -24.64 -1.21
N GLU A 119 -12.79 -25.58 -1.20
CA GLU A 119 -11.85 -25.76 -0.09
C GLU A 119 -11.08 -24.47 0.23
N ARG A 120 -10.53 -23.79 -0.79
CA ARG A 120 -9.84 -22.50 -0.58
C ARG A 120 -10.76 -21.41 -0.08
N THR A 121 -11.96 -21.27 -0.64
CA THR A 121 -12.92 -20.28 -0.14
C THR A 121 -13.27 -20.56 1.32
N GLN A 122 -13.47 -21.83 1.68
CA GLN A 122 -13.71 -22.22 3.07
C GLN A 122 -12.50 -21.87 3.96
N GLN A 123 -11.28 -22.11 3.51
CA GLN A 123 -10.06 -21.71 4.23
C GLN A 123 -9.98 -20.20 4.42
N ILE A 124 -10.29 -19.39 3.40
CA ILE A 124 -10.33 -17.93 3.50
C ILE A 124 -11.38 -17.50 4.53
N THR A 125 -12.60 -18.05 4.47
CA THR A 125 -13.65 -17.70 5.44
C THR A 125 -13.26 -18.08 6.87
N LEU A 126 -12.58 -19.22 7.08
CA LEU A 126 -12.05 -19.61 8.39
C LEU A 126 -10.96 -18.65 8.85
N GLN A 127 -10.05 -18.24 7.97
CA GLN A 127 -9.01 -17.26 8.28
C GLN A 127 -9.59 -15.89 8.63
N GLU A 128 -10.60 -15.40 7.89
CA GLU A 128 -11.32 -14.17 8.22
C GLU A 128 -12.00 -14.27 9.58
N GLN A 129 -12.63 -15.41 9.89
CA GLN A 129 -13.20 -15.67 11.21
C GLN A 129 -12.13 -15.70 12.33
N GLU A 130 -10.96 -16.28 12.06
CA GLU A 130 -9.84 -16.26 13.00
C GLU A 130 -9.27 -14.86 13.22
N ILE A 131 -9.18 -14.04 12.16
CA ILE A 131 -8.75 -12.63 12.23
C ILE A 131 -9.74 -11.85 13.08
N THR A 132 -11.04 -11.93 12.77
CA THR A 132 -12.07 -11.21 13.55
C THR A 132 -12.11 -11.66 15.00
N ARG A 133 -11.87 -12.95 15.29
CA ARG A 133 -11.71 -13.44 16.66
C ARG A 133 -10.47 -12.83 17.32
N ARG A 134 -9.31 -12.83 16.65
CA ARG A 134 -8.06 -12.23 17.16
C ARG A 134 -8.22 -10.73 17.39
N GLU A 135 -8.86 -10.00 16.48
CA GLU A 135 -9.15 -8.57 16.63
C GLU A 135 -9.97 -8.32 17.89
N LYS A 136 -11.07 -9.06 18.10
CA LYS A 136 -11.88 -8.96 19.33
C LYS A 136 -11.09 -9.34 20.58
N GLU A 137 -10.22 -10.35 20.51
CA GLU A 137 -9.36 -10.72 21.63
C GLU A 137 -8.33 -9.61 21.95
N LEU A 138 -7.72 -8.99 20.94
CA LEU A 138 -6.78 -7.87 21.10
C LEU A 138 -7.49 -6.62 21.59
N GLU A 139 -8.68 -6.33 21.08
CA GLU A 139 -9.53 -5.24 21.54
C GLU A 139 -9.83 -5.39 23.04
N ALA A 140 -10.23 -6.60 23.46
CA ALA A 140 -10.52 -6.88 24.86
C ALA A 140 -9.28 -6.87 25.77
N LYS A 141 -8.14 -7.43 25.32
CA LYS A 141 -6.93 -7.61 26.15
C LYS A 141 -6.01 -6.40 26.18
N VAL A 142 -5.90 -5.66 25.08
CA VAL A 142 -4.92 -4.58 24.92
C VAL A 142 -5.62 -3.24 24.82
N TRP A 143 -6.60 -3.12 23.93
CA TRP A 143 -7.19 -1.82 23.61
C TRP A 143 -8.04 -1.28 24.76
N LYS A 144 -8.95 -2.08 25.32
CA LYS A 144 -9.80 -1.67 26.44
C LYS A 144 -9.00 -1.31 27.71
N PRO A 145 -7.99 -2.09 28.15
CA PRO A 145 -7.16 -1.68 29.28
C PRO A 145 -6.30 -0.45 28.99
N ALA A 146 -5.76 -0.33 27.77
CA ALA A 146 -4.99 0.85 27.39
C ALA A 146 -5.86 2.11 27.34
N GLU A 147 -7.09 2.01 26.84
CA GLU A 147 -8.06 3.11 26.83
C GLU A 147 -8.51 3.49 28.24
N ALA A 148 -8.75 2.49 29.11
CA ALA A 148 -9.06 2.73 30.51
C ALA A 148 -7.90 3.44 31.24
N GLU A 149 -6.65 3.03 30.99
CA GLU A 149 -5.48 3.68 31.59
C GLU A 149 -5.25 5.10 31.03
N ARG A 150 -5.42 5.30 29.72
CA ARG A 150 -5.38 6.64 29.11
C ARG A 150 -6.42 7.56 29.74
N TYR A 151 -7.67 7.09 29.86
CA TYR A 151 -8.73 7.85 30.50
C TYR A 151 -8.43 8.15 31.97
N ARG A 152 -7.85 7.18 32.71
CA ARG A 152 -7.41 7.37 34.10
C ARG A 152 -6.35 8.47 34.19
N ILE A 153 -5.32 8.43 33.34
CA ILE A 153 -4.23 9.41 33.32
C ILE A 153 -4.75 10.80 32.94
N GLU A 154 -5.59 10.90 31.90
CA GLU A 154 -6.22 12.17 31.50
C GLU A 154 -7.04 12.77 32.65
N LYS A 155 -7.81 11.96 33.37
CA LYS A 155 -8.59 12.42 34.53
C LYS A 155 -7.73 12.82 35.71
N ILE A 156 -6.63 12.11 35.97
CA ILE A 156 -5.66 12.51 37.00
C ILE A 156 -5.00 13.84 36.62
N ALA A 157 -4.53 13.98 35.39
CA ALA A 157 -3.91 15.22 34.91
C ALA A 157 -4.90 16.41 34.91
N GLU A 158 -6.16 16.18 34.55
CA GLU A 158 -7.23 17.17 34.63
C GLU A 158 -7.50 17.58 36.09
N ALA A 159 -7.54 16.60 37.01
CA ALA A 159 -7.68 16.86 38.44
C ALA A 159 -6.49 17.63 39.03
N GLU A 160 -5.25 17.28 38.68
CA GLU A 160 -4.04 17.99 39.10
C GLU A 160 -4.03 19.43 38.56
N LYS A 161 -4.39 19.63 37.29
CA LYS A 161 -4.53 20.97 36.71
C LYS A 161 -5.56 21.80 37.47
N LEU A 162 -6.72 21.22 37.78
CA LEU A 162 -7.75 21.90 38.57
C LEU A 162 -7.27 22.21 39.99
N GLN A 163 -6.58 21.29 40.66
CA GLN A 163 -5.99 21.54 41.97
C GLN A 163 -4.99 22.69 41.93
N LEU A 164 -4.08 22.71 40.94
CA LEU A 164 -3.11 23.79 40.78
C LEU A 164 -3.78 25.15 40.52
N ILE A 165 -4.85 25.18 39.72
CA ILE A 165 -5.62 26.41 39.48
C ILE A 165 -6.31 26.86 40.78
N MET A 166 -6.97 25.95 41.50
CA MET A 166 -7.62 26.28 42.77
C MET A 166 -6.63 26.75 43.83
N GLU A 167 -5.44 26.14 43.90
CA GLU A 167 -4.37 26.58 44.81
C GLU A 167 -3.84 27.96 44.42
N ALA A 168 -3.59 28.21 43.13
CA ALA A 168 -3.17 29.52 42.65
C ALA A 168 -4.25 30.60 42.87
N GLU A 169 -5.53 30.28 42.69
CA GLU A 169 -6.65 31.18 42.99
C GLU A 169 -6.76 31.46 44.49
N ALA A 170 -6.62 30.43 45.33
CA ALA A 170 -6.62 30.58 46.79
C ALA A 170 -5.44 31.41 47.28
N GLU A 171 -4.25 31.23 46.72
CA GLU A 171 -3.07 32.05 47.01
C GLU A 171 -3.28 33.50 46.57
N ALA A 172 -3.80 33.72 45.37
CA ALA A 172 -4.11 35.05 44.85
C ALA A 172 -5.14 35.77 45.74
N GLU A 173 -6.19 35.07 46.16
CA GLU A 173 -7.20 35.61 47.07
C GLU A 173 -6.65 35.88 48.47
N ALA A 174 -5.78 35.00 48.99
CA ALA A 174 -5.11 35.20 50.27
C ALA A 174 -4.14 36.40 50.24
N ILE A 175 -3.46 36.64 49.12
CA ILE A 175 -2.63 37.83 48.90
C ILE A 175 -3.51 39.07 48.82
N ARG A 176 -4.63 39.03 48.09
CA ARG A 176 -5.59 40.15 48.00
C ARG A 176 -6.14 40.52 49.38
N MET A 177 -6.63 39.54 50.14
CA MET A 177 -7.14 39.78 51.50
C MET A 177 -6.07 40.33 52.44
N ARG A 178 -4.83 39.83 52.37
CA ARG A 178 -3.71 40.40 53.12
C ARG A 178 -3.39 41.83 52.70
N GLY A 179 -3.34 42.11 51.40
CA GLY A 179 -3.11 43.45 50.87
C GLY A 179 -4.21 44.44 51.27
N GLU A 180 -5.49 44.02 51.25
CA GLU A 180 -6.61 44.81 51.73
C GLU A 180 -6.52 45.07 53.24
N ALA A 181 -6.18 44.05 54.04
CA ALA A 181 -5.99 44.19 55.48
C ALA A 181 -4.81 45.13 55.82
N GLU A 182 -3.70 45.03 55.08
CA GLU A 182 -2.54 45.92 55.22
C GLU A 182 -2.89 47.35 54.79
N ALA A 183 -3.58 47.53 53.66
CA ALA A 183 -4.03 48.84 53.20
C ALA A 183 -4.96 49.49 54.23
N PHE A 184 -5.94 48.74 54.76
CA PHE A 184 -6.83 49.22 55.81
C PHE A 184 -6.07 49.56 57.10
N ALA A 185 -5.08 48.75 57.48
CA ALA A 185 -4.24 49.04 58.65
C ALA A 185 -3.38 50.30 58.46
N VAL A 186 -2.82 50.52 57.26
CA VAL A 186 -2.07 51.73 56.92
C VAL A 186 -2.99 52.94 56.86
N GLU A 187 -4.19 52.83 56.28
CA GLU A 187 -5.18 53.90 56.24
C GLU A 187 -5.65 54.27 57.65
N ALA A 188 -5.96 53.29 58.50
CA ALA A 188 -6.36 53.51 59.88
C ALA A 188 -5.22 54.16 60.70
N LYS A 189 -3.97 53.73 60.51
CA LYS A 189 -2.80 54.38 61.13
C LYS A 189 -2.60 55.80 60.60
N GLY A 190 -2.65 56.01 59.28
CA GLY A 190 -2.52 57.32 58.66
C GLY A 190 -3.61 58.30 59.09
N ARG A 191 -4.85 57.81 59.26
CA ARG A 191 -5.95 58.60 59.81
C ARG A 191 -5.73 58.91 61.29
N ALA A 192 -5.29 57.94 62.09
CA ALA A 192 -4.96 58.16 63.49
C ALA A 192 -3.81 59.18 63.64
N GLU A 193 -2.78 59.11 62.81
CA GLU A 193 -1.69 60.07 62.76
C GLU A 193 -2.16 61.46 62.31
N ALA A 194 -3.02 61.54 61.29
CA ALA A 194 -3.62 62.79 60.84
C ALA A 194 -4.48 63.42 61.93
N GLU A 195 -5.34 62.65 62.61
CA GLU A 195 -6.15 63.13 63.74
C GLU A 195 -5.28 63.55 64.94
N GLN A 196 -4.20 62.82 65.22
CA GLN A 196 -3.20 63.21 66.23
C GLN A 196 -2.51 64.52 65.84
N MET A 197 -2.16 64.70 64.58
CA MET A 197 -1.51 65.91 64.08
C MET A 197 -2.45 67.12 64.10
N VAL A 198 -3.73 66.93 63.79
CA VAL A 198 -4.78 67.96 63.94
C VAL A 198 -4.97 68.33 65.41
N LYS A 199 -5.09 67.35 66.32
CA LYS A 199 -5.20 67.61 67.76
C LYS A 199 -3.96 68.29 68.33
N LYS A 200 -2.76 67.90 67.88
CA LYS A 200 -1.52 68.61 68.21
C LYS A 200 -1.57 70.05 67.68
N ALA A 201 -1.99 70.27 66.43
CA ALA A 201 -2.11 71.61 65.85
C ALA A 201 -3.16 72.48 66.57
N GLU A 202 -4.28 71.91 67.01
CA GLU A 202 -5.30 72.59 67.82
C GLU A 202 -4.80 72.90 69.23
N ALA A 203 -4.07 71.98 69.86
CA ALA A 203 -3.38 72.25 71.12
C ALA A 203 -2.41 73.43 70.96
N PHE A 204 -1.56 73.43 69.92
CA PHE A 204 -0.67 74.56 69.62
C PHE A 204 -1.42 75.88 69.34
N LYS A 205 -2.66 75.84 68.81
CA LYS A 205 -3.51 77.03 68.63
C LYS A 205 -4.15 77.53 69.93
N GLN A 206 -4.39 76.68 70.92
CA GLN A 206 -4.90 77.09 72.25
C GLN A 206 -3.75 77.54 73.18
N TYR A 207 -2.53 77.07 72.94
CA TYR A 207 -1.29 77.54 73.55
C TYR A 207 -0.81 78.91 73.01
N LYS A 208 -1.73 79.84 72.78
CA LYS A 208 -1.48 81.06 71.97
C LYS A 208 -0.68 82.17 72.66
N GLU A 209 -0.51 82.18 73.98
CA GLU A 209 0.18 83.31 74.64
C GLU A 209 1.26 82.92 75.67
N GLY A 210 1.31 81.66 76.13
CA GLY A 210 2.32 81.21 77.12
C GLY A 210 3.42 80.30 76.58
N ALA A 211 3.09 79.32 75.72
CA ALA A 211 4.04 78.28 75.32
C ALA A 211 4.90 78.63 74.09
N MET A 212 4.57 79.69 73.33
CA MET A 212 5.53 80.20 72.34
C MET A 212 6.77 80.78 73.02
N VAL A 213 6.61 81.40 74.20
CA VAL A 213 7.73 81.88 75.00
C VAL A 213 8.47 80.71 75.65
N ASP A 214 7.76 79.71 76.18
CA ASP A 214 8.36 78.54 76.83
C ASP A 214 9.06 77.58 75.85
N MET A 215 8.48 77.35 74.66
CA MET A 215 9.11 76.57 73.60
C MET A 215 10.28 77.33 72.95
N LEU A 216 10.23 78.67 72.86
CA LEU A 216 11.43 79.46 72.56
C LEU A 216 12.44 79.36 73.70
N LEU A 217 12.05 79.39 74.97
CA LEU A 217 12.97 79.28 76.11
C LEU A 217 13.67 77.91 76.17
N GLU A 218 12.98 76.83 75.78
CA GLU A 218 13.55 75.48 75.68
C GLU A 218 14.38 75.28 74.39
N LYS A 219 14.00 75.91 73.28
CA LYS A 219 14.76 75.83 72.02
C LYS A 219 15.90 76.85 71.93
N LEU A 220 15.87 77.92 72.73
CA LEU A 220 16.92 78.95 72.82
C LEU A 220 18.28 78.35 73.23
N PRO A 221 18.39 77.41 74.19
CA PRO A 221 19.62 76.68 74.47
C PRO A 221 20.15 75.92 73.24
N LEU A 222 19.28 75.26 72.47
CA LEU A 222 19.71 74.52 71.27
C LEU A 222 20.13 75.46 70.13
N ILE A 223 19.47 76.60 69.97
CA ILE A 223 19.89 77.65 69.03
C ILE A 223 21.19 78.30 69.51
N ALA A 224 21.35 78.56 70.81
CA ALA A 224 22.58 79.07 71.40
C ALA A 224 23.73 78.05 71.28
N GLU A 225 23.47 76.75 71.41
CA GLU A 225 24.44 75.67 71.21
C GLU A 225 24.90 75.61 69.74
N GLU A 226 23.97 75.66 68.79
CA GLU A 226 24.32 75.64 67.36
C GLU A 226 25.01 76.93 66.89
N ILE A 227 24.66 78.10 67.46
CA ILE A 227 25.33 79.39 67.20
C ILE A 227 26.68 79.50 67.94
N SER A 228 26.86 78.81 69.08
CA SER A 228 28.11 78.81 69.82
C SER A 228 29.09 77.72 69.36
N ARG A 229 28.66 76.70 68.60
CA ARG A 229 29.57 75.71 67.98
C ARG A 229 30.74 76.35 67.23
N PRO A 230 30.57 77.39 66.39
CA PRO A 230 31.70 78.05 65.72
C PRO A 230 32.62 78.84 66.66
N LEU A 231 32.11 79.36 67.79
CA LEU A 231 32.89 80.12 68.78
C LEU A 231 33.63 79.20 69.77
N CYS A 232 33.04 78.06 70.13
CA CYS A 232 33.64 77.06 71.03
C CYS A 232 34.70 76.20 70.30
N ALA A 233 34.57 76.01 68.98
CA ALA A 233 35.56 75.34 68.15
C ALA A 233 36.81 76.21 67.83
N ALA A 234 36.76 77.52 68.09
CA ALA A 234 37.89 78.42 67.87
C ALA A 234 38.78 78.55 69.12
N GLN A 235 39.57 77.51 69.43
CA GLN A 235 40.52 77.52 70.57
C GLN A 235 41.69 78.51 70.44
N LYS A 236 41.85 79.19 69.29
CA LYS A 236 42.88 80.21 69.08
C LYS A 236 42.49 81.21 67.98
N VAL A 237 41.90 82.34 68.37
CA VAL A 237 41.75 83.49 67.48
C VAL A 237 43.09 84.22 67.41
N THR A 238 43.87 83.93 66.36
CA THR A 238 45.13 84.64 66.11
C THR A 238 44.81 85.90 65.32
N MET A 239 44.71 87.03 66.02
CA MET A 239 44.47 88.33 65.41
C MET A 239 45.77 88.85 64.82
N VAL A 240 45.92 88.78 63.49
CA VAL A 240 47.06 89.36 62.79
C VAL A 240 46.80 90.86 62.63
N SER A 241 47.43 91.64 63.50
CA SER A 241 47.45 93.11 63.39
C SER A 241 48.46 93.52 62.33
N SER A 242 47.99 93.88 61.14
CA SER A 242 48.76 94.68 60.18
C SER A 242 48.29 96.14 60.25
N GLY A 243 48.76 96.85 61.28
CA GLY A 243 48.91 98.31 61.28
C GLY A 243 47.64 99.16 61.24
N GLY A 244 47.38 99.84 62.36
CA GLY A 244 46.75 101.17 62.37
C GLY A 244 45.28 101.24 62.78
N SER A 245 45.07 101.43 64.08
CA SER A 245 43.88 102.03 64.74
C SER A 245 42.74 101.10 65.19
N GLU A 246 42.63 101.03 66.53
CA GLU A 246 41.60 100.47 67.44
C GLU A 246 40.97 99.10 67.14
N VAL A 247 41.53 98.12 67.85
CA VAL A 247 41.07 96.74 68.02
C VAL A 247 40.05 96.67 69.14
N GLY A 248 38.94 95.98 68.92
CA GLY A 248 38.06 95.53 70.00
C GLY A 248 36.77 94.91 69.51
N VAL A 249 36.20 94.06 70.35
CA VAL A 249 34.97 93.25 70.22
C VAL A 249 33.77 93.91 69.52
N ALA A 250 33.75 95.24 69.39
CA ALA A 250 32.74 96.04 68.70
C ALA A 250 32.51 95.68 67.21
N LYS A 251 33.52 95.23 66.46
CA LYS A 251 33.31 94.77 65.06
C LYS A 251 32.67 93.37 64.98
N LEU A 252 32.99 92.47 65.91
CA LEU A 252 32.37 91.15 65.98
C LEU A 252 30.90 91.25 66.41
N THR A 253 30.58 92.10 67.39
CA THR A 253 29.19 92.37 67.76
C THR A 253 28.44 93.13 66.67
N GLY A 254 29.11 94.01 65.92
CA GLY A 254 28.54 94.70 64.74
C GLY A 254 28.22 93.76 63.58
N GLU A 255 29.13 92.86 63.21
CA GLU A 255 28.89 91.86 62.15
C GLU A 255 27.82 90.83 62.55
N VAL A 256 27.74 90.45 63.84
CA VAL A 256 26.65 89.60 64.35
C VAL A 256 25.30 90.33 64.31
N LEU A 257 25.26 91.63 64.59
CA LEU A 257 24.05 92.45 64.44
C LEU A 257 23.64 92.60 62.97
N GLU A 258 24.62 92.71 62.06
CA GLU A 258 24.39 92.78 60.62
C GLU A 258 23.87 91.45 60.04
N ILE A 259 24.36 90.32 60.56
CA ILE A 259 23.84 88.98 60.22
C ILE A 259 22.43 88.78 60.79
N MET A 260 22.15 89.23 62.02
CA MET A 260 20.79 89.19 62.59
C MET A 260 19.79 90.07 61.85
N SER A 261 20.21 91.22 61.32
CA SER A 261 19.33 92.09 60.52
C SER A 261 19.11 91.56 59.09
N ARG A 262 20.02 90.75 58.54
CA ARG A 262 19.85 90.09 57.23
C ARG A 262 19.11 88.75 57.31
N LEU A 263 19.10 88.10 58.46
CA LEU A 263 18.40 86.82 58.69
C LEU A 263 16.92 86.83 58.24
N PRO A 264 16.10 87.87 58.53
CA PRO A 264 14.73 87.94 58.03
C PRO A 264 14.64 87.88 56.49
N SER A 265 15.53 88.59 55.79
CA SER A 265 15.54 88.66 54.33
C SER A 265 16.09 87.40 53.64
N ALA A 266 16.94 86.63 54.33
CA ALA A 266 17.47 85.37 53.82
C ALA A 266 16.46 84.23 53.97
N VAL A 267 15.70 84.22 55.07
CA VAL A 267 14.58 83.29 55.28
C VAL A 267 13.47 83.57 54.26
N GLU A 268 13.14 84.83 54.00
CA GLU A 268 12.13 85.21 53.00
C GLU A 268 12.46 84.71 51.58
N LYS A 269 13.75 84.76 51.18
CA LYS A 269 14.19 84.28 49.86
C LYS A 269 14.22 82.76 49.71
N LEU A 270 14.34 82.01 50.82
CA LEU A 270 14.41 80.55 50.81
C LEU A 270 13.05 79.88 51.06
N THR A 271 12.13 80.54 51.77
CA THR A 271 10.83 79.95 52.14
C THR A 271 9.63 80.71 51.57
N GLY A 272 9.82 81.89 50.98
CA GLY A 272 8.75 82.69 50.36
C GLY A 272 7.80 83.38 51.34
N VAL A 273 8.10 83.37 52.64
CA VAL A 273 7.22 83.95 53.68
C VAL A 273 7.88 85.17 54.32
N ASN A 274 7.24 86.34 54.17
CA ASN A 274 7.68 87.62 54.73
C ASN A 274 7.09 87.85 56.13
N ILE A 275 7.93 87.74 57.17
CA ILE A 275 7.53 87.83 58.58
C ILE A 275 7.12 89.26 58.99
N SER A 276 7.47 90.29 58.22
CA SER A 276 7.06 91.68 58.48
C SER A 276 5.58 91.95 58.15
N GLN A 277 4.93 91.08 57.37
CA GLN A 277 3.52 91.22 57.00
C GLN A 277 2.56 90.43 57.91
N VAL A 278 3.08 89.52 58.75
CA VAL A 278 2.23 88.68 59.61
C VAL A 278 1.74 89.44 60.85
N THR A 279 2.42 90.51 61.28
CA THR A 279 2.02 91.31 62.46
C THR A 279 0.94 92.36 62.17
N HIS A 280 0.67 92.72 60.90
CA HIS A 280 -0.38 93.70 60.55
C HIS A 280 -1.72 93.07 60.14
N ALA A 281 -1.80 91.73 59.97
CA ALA A 281 -3.03 91.05 59.58
C ALA A 281 -3.97 90.67 60.75
N HIS A 282 -3.60 90.94 62.01
CA HIS A 282 -4.36 90.52 63.20
C HIS A 282 -4.94 91.66 64.07
N VAL A 283 -5.13 92.87 63.52
CA VAL A 283 -5.82 93.99 64.23
C VAL A 283 -7.23 94.29 63.68
N ARG A 284 -7.81 93.43 62.84
CA ARG A 284 -9.25 93.49 62.50
C ARG A 284 -9.84 92.10 62.31
N GLN A 285 -10.29 91.50 63.41
CA GLN A 285 -11.64 90.94 63.63
C GLN A 285 -11.67 90.23 64.98
#